data_AF-A0A2V6RQ98-F1
#
_entry.id   AF-A0A2V6RQ98-F1
#
_cell.length_a   1.000
_cell.length_b   1.000
_cell.length_c   1.000
_cell.angle_alpha   90.00
_cell.angle_beta   90.00
_cell.angle_gamma   90.00
#
_symmetry.space_group_name_H-M   'P 1'
#
loop_
_entity.id
_entity.type
_entity.pdbx_description
1 polymer ?
#
loop_
_entity_poly.entity_id
_entity_poly.type
_entity_poly.pdbx_seq_one_letter_code
_entity_poly.pdbx_strand_id
1 'polypeptide(L)'
;LKDSPQYYHEVLKRIPPRAQPPFEDDAMQARVWGRRWGVYNDVGPLKMVLVHRPGDEMRVMSNDKYDPAIEALIDDEQQWYYRHDKAPDIAKMQAEHDQMVAALRSAGAEVVYVESARTDPKAMYTRDNVVAVSGGAVVCRMGPVGAKPGHGRRGEEAYVTRKVAELGMPILRTIHGSGLFEGGSFCWLNEHTALVGLSYRQNEEGVRQVEEVLAAQGVRLVKVDLAGYAMHIDGEILM
;
A
#
# COMPACT_ATOMS: atom_id res chain seq x y z
N LEU A 1 -28.25 -6.94 -47.00
CA LEU A 1 -27.81 -6.53 -45.64
C LEU A 1 -26.36 -6.90 -45.38
N LYS A 2 -25.94 -8.15 -45.60
CA LYS A 2 -24.57 -8.61 -45.27
C LYS A 2 -23.43 -7.72 -45.83
N ASP A 3 -23.61 -7.18 -47.03
CA ASP A 3 -22.61 -6.29 -47.68
C ASP A 3 -22.87 -4.79 -47.42
N SER A 4 -23.67 -4.44 -46.41
CA SER A 4 -23.99 -3.06 -46.06
C SER A 4 -23.50 -2.71 -44.65
N PRO A 5 -23.19 -1.41 -44.39
CA PRO A 5 -22.78 -0.96 -43.05
C PRO A 5 -23.80 -1.30 -41.94
N GLN A 6 -25.08 -1.45 -42.27
CA GLN A 6 -26.14 -1.80 -41.32
C GLN A 6 -25.97 -3.20 -40.72
N TYR A 7 -25.34 -4.14 -41.44
CA TYR A 7 -25.08 -5.49 -40.90
C TYR A 7 -24.21 -5.45 -39.65
N TYR A 8 -23.24 -4.54 -39.58
CA TYR A 8 -22.41 -4.33 -38.39
C TYR A 8 -23.27 -4.02 -37.16
N HIS A 9 -24.24 -3.10 -37.28
CA HIS A 9 -25.13 -2.73 -36.18
C HIS A 9 -26.07 -3.87 -35.77
N GLU A 10 -26.58 -4.65 -36.73
CA GLU A 10 -27.43 -5.81 -36.44
C GLU A 10 -26.69 -6.94 -35.72
N VAL A 11 -25.41 -7.14 -36.03
CA VAL A 11 -24.55 -8.07 -35.30
C VAL A 11 -24.27 -7.54 -33.89
N LEU A 12 -23.85 -6.27 -33.76
CA LEU A 12 -23.50 -5.69 -32.47
C LEU A 12 -24.66 -5.56 -31.49
N LYS A 13 -25.91 -5.43 -31.96
CA LYS A 13 -27.08 -5.41 -31.07
C LYS A 13 -27.19 -6.69 -30.22
N ARG A 14 -26.59 -7.80 -30.67
CA ARG A 14 -26.58 -9.08 -29.96
C ARG A 14 -25.53 -9.15 -28.85
N ILE A 15 -24.64 -8.16 -28.75
CA ILE A 15 -23.56 -8.09 -27.75
C ILE A 15 -23.72 -6.78 -26.96
N PRO A 16 -24.82 -6.62 -26.20
CA PRO A 16 -25.05 -5.37 -25.46
C PRO A 16 -24.04 -5.23 -24.32
N PRO A 17 -23.54 -4.01 -24.04
CA PRO A 17 -22.74 -3.76 -22.86
C PRO A 17 -23.58 -3.97 -21.60
N ARG A 18 -22.94 -4.44 -20.53
CA ARG A 18 -23.56 -4.58 -19.21
C ARG A 18 -22.61 -3.98 -18.17
N ALA A 19 -23.15 -3.09 -17.35
CA ALA A 19 -22.39 -2.47 -16.26
C ALA A 19 -22.33 -3.35 -15.00
N GLN A 20 -23.23 -4.33 -14.89
CA GLN A 20 -23.38 -5.20 -13.71
C GLN A 20 -23.00 -6.65 -14.03
N PRO A 21 -22.48 -7.41 -13.05
CA PRO A 21 -22.22 -7.03 -11.64
C PRO A 21 -21.04 -6.03 -11.49
N PRO A 22 -20.82 -5.41 -10.31
CA PRO A 22 -19.75 -4.43 -10.13
C PRO A 22 -18.37 -5.08 -10.25
N PHE A 23 -17.32 -4.25 -10.30
CA PHE A 23 -15.96 -4.72 -10.57
C PHE A 23 -15.45 -5.70 -9.50
N GLU A 24 -15.76 -5.43 -8.24
CA GLU A 24 -15.38 -6.19 -7.05
C GLU A 24 -16.26 -7.41 -6.77
N ASP A 25 -17.23 -7.73 -7.64
CA ASP A 25 -18.03 -8.95 -7.55
C ASP A 25 -17.14 -10.20 -7.53
N ASP A 26 -17.38 -11.09 -6.57
CA ASP A 26 -16.52 -12.25 -6.30
C ASP A 26 -16.41 -13.19 -7.53
N ALA A 27 -17.51 -13.42 -8.25
CA ALA A 27 -17.52 -14.31 -9.40
C ALA A 27 -16.81 -13.68 -10.60
N MET A 28 -16.98 -12.37 -10.83
CA MET A 28 -16.24 -11.66 -11.87
C MET A 28 -14.76 -11.52 -11.55
N GLN A 29 -14.40 -11.25 -10.29
CA GLN A 29 -13.01 -11.25 -9.85
C GLN A 29 -12.34 -12.60 -10.11
N ALA A 30 -12.97 -13.70 -9.69
CA ALA A 30 -12.45 -15.04 -9.95
C ALA A 30 -12.33 -15.33 -11.46
N ARG A 31 -13.32 -14.95 -12.27
CA ARG A 31 -13.35 -15.20 -13.71
C ARG A 31 -12.32 -14.39 -14.49
N VAL A 32 -12.14 -13.11 -14.16
CA VAL A 32 -11.35 -12.14 -14.96
C VAL A 32 -9.94 -12.01 -14.41
N TRP A 33 -9.79 -12.02 -13.09
CA TRP A 33 -8.53 -11.76 -12.36
C TRP A 33 -8.00 -12.98 -11.61
N GLY A 34 -8.61 -14.15 -11.84
CA GLY A 34 -8.16 -15.46 -11.36
C GLY A 34 -8.46 -15.76 -9.89
N ARG A 35 -8.78 -14.75 -9.08
CA ARG A 35 -9.22 -14.88 -7.68
C ARG A 35 -9.90 -13.60 -7.20
N ARG A 36 -10.50 -13.67 -6.02
CA ARG A 36 -10.99 -12.49 -5.30
C ARG A 36 -9.82 -11.70 -4.72
N TRP A 37 -9.71 -10.43 -5.08
CA TRP A 37 -8.70 -9.50 -4.55
C TRP A 37 -9.30 -8.49 -3.58
N GLY A 38 -8.46 -7.95 -2.71
CA GLY A 38 -8.79 -6.82 -1.85
C GLY A 38 -9.00 -7.15 -0.38
N VAL A 39 -9.15 -6.08 0.40
CA VAL A 39 -9.47 -6.11 1.84
C VAL A 39 -10.65 -5.16 2.06
N TYR A 40 -11.55 -5.54 2.96
CA TYR A 40 -12.78 -4.80 3.28
C TYR A 40 -13.05 -4.74 4.80
N ASN A 41 -12.14 -5.29 5.61
CA ASN A 41 -12.13 -5.18 7.07
C ASN A 41 -10.72 -5.54 7.58
N ASP A 42 -10.38 -5.08 8.79
CA ASP A 42 -9.03 -5.27 9.35
C ASP A 42 -8.92 -6.47 10.33
N VAL A 43 -10.04 -7.10 10.71
CA VAL A 43 -10.08 -8.18 11.73
C VAL A 43 -10.31 -9.58 11.16
N GLY A 44 -10.58 -9.67 9.86
CA GLY A 44 -10.88 -10.92 9.18
C GLY A 44 -9.65 -11.82 9.04
N PRO A 45 -9.87 -13.10 8.71
CA PRO A 45 -8.77 -14.04 8.53
C PRO A 45 -7.88 -13.62 7.36
N LEU A 46 -6.63 -13.27 7.67
CA LEU A 46 -5.61 -12.88 6.69
C LEU A 46 -5.32 -14.05 5.73
N LYS A 47 -5.49 -13.81 4.42
CA LYS A 47 -5.28 -14.82 3.37
C LYS A 47 -3.97 -14.67 2.63
N MET A 48 -3.53 -13.43 2.41
CA MET A 48 -2.28 -13.11 1.73
C MET A 48 -1.71 -11.83 2.35
N VAL A 49 -0.39 -11.74 2.43
CA VAL A 49 0.32 -10.56 2.92
C VAL A 49 1.59 -10.30 2.12
N LEU A 50 1.81 -9.04 1.78
CA LEU A 50 3.02 -8.56 1.15
C LEU A 50 4.03 -8.12 2.22
N VAL A 51 5.23 -8.68 2.18
CA VAL A 51 6.32 -8.36 3.11
C VAL A 51 7.60 -8.04 2.35
N HIS A 52 8.52 -7.34 3.02
CA HIS A 52 9.89 -7.16 2.53
C HIS A 52 10.86 -7.55 3.65
N ARG A 53 11.73 -8.51 3.37
CA ARG A 53 12.72 -8.99 4.33
C ARG A 53 13.88 -8.00 4.38
N PRO A 54 14.25 -7.46 5.55
CA PRO A 54 15.35 -6.50 5.64
C PRO A 54 16.67 -7.13 5.17
N GLY A 55 17.43 -6.34 4.41
CA GLY A 55 18.63 -6.74 3.69
C GLY A 55 19.71 -5.67 3.73
N ASP A 56 20.46 -5.58 2.62
CA ASP A 56 21.61 -4.68 2.51
C ASP A 56 21.24 -3.19 2.55
N GLU A 57 19.99 -2.85 2.25
CA GLU A 57 19.47 -1.48 2.34
C GLU A 57 19.52 -0.92 3.76
N MET A 58 19.48 -1.76 4.78
CA MET A 58 19.65 -1.34 6.18
C MET A 58 21.05 -0.80 6.48
N ARG A 59 22.07 -1.10 5.65
CA ARG A 59 23.46 -0.69 5.88
C ARG A 59 23.69 0.81 5.73
N VAL A 60 22.74 1.55 5.13
CA VAL A 60 22.79 3.01 5.07
C VAL A 60 22.68 3.65 6.47
N MET A 61 22.11 2.92 7.44
CA MET A 61 21.98 3.35 8.83
C MET A 61 23.25 3.02 9.63
N SER A 62 24.29 3.83 9.45
CA SER A 62 25.60 3.64 10.07
C SER A 62 25.81 4.52 11.32
N ASN A 63 26.66 4.08 12.26
CA ASN A 63 26.86 4.75 13.55
C ASN A 63 27.31 6.22 13.46
N ASP A 64 27.95 6.63 12.35
CA ASP A 64 28.34 8.02 12.11
C ASP A 64 27.14 8.97 11.89
N LYS A 65 25.94 8.41 11.70
CA LYS A 65 24.67 9.14 11.59
C LYS A 65 23.95 9.31 12.94
N TYR A 66 24.57 8.92 14.05
CA TYR A 66 23.98 9.09 15.38
C TYR A 66 23.99 10.56 15.80
N ASP A 67 22.81 11.09 16.13
CA ASP A 67 22.64 12.41 16.73
C ASP A 67 22.29 12.28 18.22
N PRO A 68 23.18 12.69 19.14
CA PRO A 68 22.94 12.60 20.57
C PRO A 68 21.85 13.54 21.08
N ALA A 69 21.45 14.58 20.33
CA ALA A 69 20.40 15.50 20.74
C ALA A 69 19.00 14.87 20.65
N ILE A 70 18.82 13.89 19.77
CA ILE A 70 17.56 13.16 19.57
C ILE A 70 17.67 11.66 19.85
N GLU A 71 18.85 11.20 20.28
CA GLU A 71 19.15 9.81 20.66
C GLU A 71 18.78 8.79 19.56
N ALA A 72 19.08 9.13 18.30
CA ALA A 72 18.73 8.31 17.14
C ALA A 72 19.77 8.43 16.01
N LEU A 73 19.85 7.40 15.15
CA LEU A 73 20.47 7.55 13.85
C LEU A 73 19.50 8.28 12.92
N ILE A 74 19.96 9.35 12.27
CA ILE A 74 19.15 10.16 11.38
C ILE A 74 19.97 10.64 10.17
N ASP A 75 19.31 10.75 9.03
CA ASP A 75 19.85 11.45 7.87
C ASP A 75 18.78 12.35 7.27
N ASP A 76 18.92 13.65 7.50
CA ASP A 76 17.98 14.66 6.99
C ASP A 76 18.04 14.79 5.46
N GLU A 77 19.20 14.56 4.85
CA GLU A 77 19.33 14.64 3.39
C GLU A 77 18.63 13.45 2.73
N GLN A 78 18.76 12.26 3.33
CA GLN A 78 18.20 11.03 2.81
C GLN A 78 16.83 10.68 3.40
N GLN A 79 16.34 11.49 4.32
CA GLN A 79 14.99 11.43 4.91
C GLN A 79 14.65 10.05 5.51
N TRP A 80 15.55 9.50 6.32
CA TRP A 80 15.31 8.29 7.11
C TRP A 80 15.77 8.47 8.56
N TYR A 81 15.24 7.62 9.44
CA TYR A 81 15.61 7.57 10.86
C TYR A 81 15.60 6.13 11.38
N TYR A 82 16.38 5.88 12.42
CA TYR A 82 16.38 4.65 13.22
C TYR A 82 16.59 5.01 14.70
N ARG A 83 15.58 4.71 15.53
CA ARG A 83 15.53 5.09 16.95
C ARG A 83 16.39 4.16 17.81
N HIS A 84 17.70 4.31 17.70
CA HIS A 84 18.69 3.54 18.43
C HIS A 84 20.02 4.31 18.49
N ASP A 85 20.96 3.88 19.35
CA ASP A 85 22.31 4.46 19.46
C ASP A 85 23.35 3.77 18.56
N LYS A 86 22.97 2.64 17.97
CA LYS A 86 23.80 1.77 17.11
C LYS A 86 23.06 1.36 15.85
N ALA A 87 23.83 1.14 14.80
CA ALA A 87 23.41 0.61 13.53
C ALA A 87 22.59 -0.70 13.69
N PRO A 88 21.63 -0.97 12.80
CA PRO A 88 20.79 -2.15 12.89
C PRO A 88 21.60 -3.46 12.82
N ASP A 89 21.27 -4.41 13.71
CA ASP A 89 21.75 -5.79 13.60
C ASP A 89 20.92 -6.52 12.54
N ILE A 90 21.40 -6.49 11.29
CA ILE A 90 20.70 -7.06 10.13
C ILE A 90 20.44 -8.55 10.33
N ALA A 91 21.37 -9.31 10.92
CA ALA A 91 21.20 -10.74 11.11
C ALA A 91 20.07 -11.03 12.12
N LYS A 92 20.00 -10.25 13.19
CA LYS A 92 18.90 -10.32 14.16
C LYS A 92 17.56 -9.91 13.55
N MET A 93 17.51 -8.78 12.82
CA MET A 93 16.29 -8.33 12.14
C MET A 93 15.76 -9.37 11.16
N GLN A 94 16.66 -10.03 10.43
CA GLN A 94 16.32 -11.11 9.53
C GLN A 94 15.75 -12.33 10.26
N ALA A 95 16.37 -12.75 11.36
CA ALA A 95 15.87 -13.85 12.17
C ALA A 95 14.47 -13.56 12.75
N GLU A 96 14.25 -12.34 13.24
CA GLU A 96 12.94 -11.89 13.76
C GLU A 96 11.89 -11.82 12.65
N HIS A 97 12.23 -11.27 11.47
CA HIS A 97 11.34 -11.25 10.32
C HIS A 97 10.98 -12.67 9.84
N ASP A 98 11.94 -13.58 9.80
CA ASP A 98 11.70 -14.97 9.39
C ASP A 98 10.77 -15.70 10.37
N GLN A 99 10.87 -15.42 11.67
CA GLN A 99 9.94 -15.92 12.69
C GLN A 99 8.52 -15.35 12.50
N MET A 100 8.39 -14.04 12.24
CA MET A 100 7.10 -13.41 11.92
C MET A 100 6.46 -14.05 10.69
N VAL A 101 7.21 -14.25 9.61
CA VAL A 101 6.72 -14.92 8.39
C VAL A 101 6.33 -16.37 8.65
N ALA A 102 7.10 -17.11 9.46
CA ALA A 102 6.76 -18.48 9.83
C ALA A 102 5.41 -18.53 10.57
N ALA A 103 5.16 -17.58 11.50
CA ALA A 103 3.88 -17.47 12.19
C ALA A 103 2.74 -17.19 11.21
N LEU A 104 2.89 -16.23 10.29
CA LEU A 104 1.89 -15.91 9.26
C LEU A 104 1.55 -17.12 8.38
N ARG A 105 2.56 -17.86 7.91
CA ARG A 105 2.38 -19.09 7.12
C ARG A 105 1.69 -20.18 7.92
N SER A 106 2.05 -20.35 9.19
CA SER A 106 1.43 -21.35 10.07
C SER A 106 -0.06 -21.06 10.32
N ALA A 107 -0.46 -19.78 10.29
CA ALA A 107 -1.84 -19.33 10.35
C ALA A 107 -2.59 -19.47 9.01
N GLY A 108 -1.93 -19.94 7.94
CA GLY A 108 -2.52 -20.20 6.63
C GLY A 108 -2.47 -19.03 5.66
N ALA A 109 -1.74 -17.95 5.96
CA ALA A 109 -1.56 -16.84 5.03
C ALA A 109 -0.49 -17.14 3.97
N GLU A 110 -0.79 -16.81 2.71
CA GLU A 110 0.19 -16.74 1.63
C GLU A 110 1.10 -15.53 1.88
N VAL A 111 2.42 -15.75 1.96
CA VAL A 111 3.39 -14.66 2.17
C VAL A 111 4.12 -14.38 0.87
N VAL A 112 3.94 -13.16 0.36
CA VAL A 112 4.56 -12.67 -0.88
C VAL A 112 5.65 -11.67 -0.53
N TYR A 113 6.84 -11.84 -1.11
CA TYR A 113 7.95 -10.92 -0.93
C TYR A 113 7.99 -9.86 -2.03
N VAL A 114 8.32 -8.62 -1.65
CA VAL A 114 8.67 -7.54 -2.58
C VAL A 114 10.14 -7.16 -2.41
N GLU A 115 10.78 -6.84 -3.53
CA GLU A 115 12.16 -6.32 -3.57
C GLU A 115 12.19 -4.81 -3.26
N SER A 116 13.36 -4.25 -2.99
CA SER A 116 13.55 -2.82 -2.76
C SER A 116 14.84 -2.32 -3.39
N ALA A 117 15.05 -0.99 -3.41
CA ALA A 117 16.38 -0.46 -3.71
C ALA A 117 17.30 -0.60 -2.49
N ARG A 118 18.61 -0.69 -2.73
CA ARG A 118 19.64 -0.69 -1.66
C ARG A 118 19.69 0.62 -0.85
N THR A 119 18.90 1.62 -1.24
CA THR A 119 18.81 2.94 -0.61
C THR A 119 17.51 3.16 0.15
N ASP A 120 16.64 2.14 0.23
CA ASP A 120 15.30 2.23 0.82
C ASP A 120 15.22 1.49 2.17
N PRO A 121 15.86 1.97 3.25
CA PRO A 121 15.90 1.25 4.53
C PRO A 121 14.54 1.15 5.23
N LYS A 122 13.50 1.76 4.66
CA LYS A 122 12.12 1.69 5.17
C LYS A 122 11.24 0.75 4.34
N ALA A 123 11.77 0.09 3.30
CA ALA A 123 11.00 -0.79 2.43
C ALA A 123 10.37 -2.00 3.16
N MET A 124 10.90 -2.39 4.33
CA MET A 124 10.28 -3.42 5.17
C MET A 124 8.88 -3.04 5.69
N TYR A 125 8.55 -1.75 5.72
CA TYR A 125 7.25 -1.23 6.11
C TYR A 125 6.30 -1.13 4.91
N THR A 126 5.93 -2.30 4.37
CA THR A 126 5.09 -2.45 3.17
C THR A 126 3.68 -1.88 3.31
N ARG A 127 3.21 -1.69 4.55
CA ARG A 127 1.91 -1.09 4.91
C ARG A 127 1.69 0.25 4.22
N ASP A 128 2.73 1.06 4.08
CA ASP A 128 2.56 2.43 3.60
C ASP A 128 2.38 2.52 2.10
N ASN A 129 3.04 1.65 1.34
CA ASN A 129 3.18 1.80 -0.11
C ASN A 129 1.91 1.41 -0.89
N VAL A 130 1.08 0.54 -0.33
CA VAL A 130 -0.14 0.06 -0.99
C VAL A 130 -1.22 -0.26 0.04
N VAL A 131 -2.43 0.18 -0.25
CA VAL A 131 -3.64 -0.21 0.50
C VAL A 131 -4.46 -1.15 -0.36
N ALA A 132 -4.78 -2.33 0.16
CA ALA A 132 -5.74 -3.22 -0.46
C ALA A 132 -7.18 -2.78 -0.10
N VAL A 133 -8.03 -2.68 -1.12
CA VAL A 133 -9.47 -2.39 -1.00
C VAL A 133 -10.24 -3.40 -1.83
N SER A 134 -11.55 -3.55 -1.65
CA SER A 134 -12.35 -4.53 -2.42
C SER A 134 -12.03 -4.49 -3.92
N GLY A 135 -11.70 -5.64 -4.51
CA GLY A 135 -11.38 -5.76 -5.93
C GLY A 135 -9.97 -5.34 -6.36
N GLY A 136 -9.11 -4.78 -5.49
CA GLY A 136 -7.76 -4.41 -5.90
C GLY A 136 -6.96 -3.56 -4.92
N ALA A 137 -5.99 -2.83 -5.46
CA ALA A 137 -5.03 -2.03 -4.71
C ALA A 137 -5.13 -0.54 -5.07
N VAL A 138 -4.87 0.29 -4.07
CA VAL A 138 -4.51 1.70 -4.22
C VAL A 138 -3.01 1.83 -3.94
N VAL A 139 -2.23 2.13 -4.98
CA VAL A 139 -0.80 2.43 -4.84
C VAL A 139 -0.65 3.84 -4.28
N CYS A 140 -0.01 3.93 -3.12
CA CYS A 140 0.17 5.15 -2.36
C CYS A 140 1.32 6.02 -2.90
N ARG A 141 1.48 7.23 -2.37
CA ARG A 141 2.55 8.17 -2.78
C ARG A 141 3.22 8.78 -1.56
N MET A 142 4.43 8.29 -1.29
CA MET A 142 5.14 8.52 -0.03
C MET A 142 5.53 9.98 0.14
N GLY A 143 5.34 10.54 1.33
CA GLY A 143 5.66 11.94 1.65
C GLY A 143 7.16 12.24 1.69
N PRO A 144 7.98 11.48 2.44
CA PRO A 144 9.42 11.68 2.56
C PRO A 144 10.13 11.55 1.21
N VAL A 145 10.80 12.63 0.79
CA VAL A 145 11.63 12.69 -0.42
C VAL A 145 12.99 13.25 -0.02
N GLY A 146 14.04 12.45 -0.21
CA GLY A 146 15.41 12.90 0.04
C GLY A 146 15.89 13.93 -0.99
N ALA A 147 17.07 14.49 -0.75
CA ALA A 147 17.68 15.54 -1.56
C ALA A 147 17.97 15.10 -3.02
N LYS A 148 18.10 13.79 -3.27
CA LYS A 148 18.32 13.20 -4.59
C LYS A 148 17.23 12.16 -4.90
N PRO A 149 16.82 11.99 -6.17
CA PRO A 149 15.93 10.91 -6.57
C PRO A 149 16.42 9.54 -6.06
N GLY A 150 15.50 8.71 -5.56
CA GLY A 150 15.83 7.40 -4.98
C GLY A 150 16.23 7.44 -3.50
N HIS A 151 15.96 8.52 -2.79
CA HIS A 151 16.12 8.64 -1.35
C HIS A 151 14.84 9.17 -0.69
N GLY A 152 14.74 9.05 0.63
CA GLY A 152 13.47 9.11 1.34
C GLY A 152 12.69 7.82 1.14
N ARG A 153 11.38 7.91 1.00
CA ARG A 153 10.51 6.75 0.73
C ARG A 153 9.87 6.76 -0.65
N ARG A 154 9.92 7.91 -1.34
CA ARG A 154 9.37 8.03 -2.68
C ARG A 154 10.21 7.27 -3.70
N GLY A 155 9.58 6.30 -4.35
CA GLY A 155 10.23 5.34 -5.24
C GLY A 155 9.96 3.90 -4.83
N GLU A 156 9.76 3.65 -3.53
CA GLU A 156 9.37 2.33 -2.99
C GLU A 156 8.09 1.83 -3.66
N GLU A 157 7.13 2.73 -3.95
CA GLU A 157 5.87 2.41 -4.61
C GLU A 157 6.05 1.73 -5.98
N ALA A 158 7.17 1.96 -6.67
CA ALA A 158 7.44 1.33 -7.96
C ALA A 158 7.71 -0.17 -7.84
N TYR A 159 8.36 -0.61 -6.76
CA TYR A 159 8.61 -2.03 -6.49
C TYR A 159 7.32 -2.75 -6.13
N VAL A 160 6.53 -2.16 -5.23
CA VAL A 160 5.23 -2.71 -4.82
C VAL A 160 4.27 -2.75 -6.01
N THR A 161 4.23 -1.71 -6.84
CA THR A 161 3.41 -1.70 -8.07
C THR A 161 3.76 -2.86 -8.99
N ARG A 162 5.05 -3.12 -9.26
CA ARG A 162 5.49 -4.25 -10.08
C ARG A 162 5.05 -5.58 -9.47
N LYS A 163 5.21 -5.75 -8.16
CA LYS A 163 4.83 -6.99 -7.47
C LYS A 163 3.32 -7.23 -7.49
N VAL A 164 2.51 -6.19 -7.23
CA VAL A 164 1.04 -6.24 -7.32
C VAL A 164 0.60 -6.62 -8.74
N ALA A 165 1.21 -6.02 -9.77
CA ALA A 165 0.92 -6.35 -11.17
C ALA A 165 1.34 -7.79 -11.53
N GLU A 166 2.50 -8.26 -11.07
CA GLU A 166 2.99 -9.63 -11.25
C GLU A 166 2.04 -10.67 -10.64
N LEU A 167 1.44 -10.36 -9.50
CA LEU A 167 0.42 -11.21 -8.86
C LEU A 167 -0.90 -11.27 -9.65
N GLY A 168 -1.12 -10.36 -10.60
CA GLY A 168 -2.39 -10.21 -11.31
C GLY A 168 -3.46 -9.46 -10.51
N MET A 169 -3.08 -8.76 -9.44
CA MET A 169 -4.00 -7.95 -8.64
C MET A 169 -4.33 -6.63 -9.36
N PRO A 170 -5.61 -6.26 -9.49
CA PRO A 170 -5.99 -4.98 -10.10
C PRO A 170 -5.46 -3.78 -9.32
N ILE A 171 -4.98 -2.76 -10.03
CA ILE A 171 -4.67 -1.45 -9.45
C ILE A 171 -5.84 -0.51 -9.78
N LEU A 172 -6.61 -0.15 -8.76
CA LEU A 172 -7.78 0.73 -8.91
C LEU A 172 -7.38 2.21 -8.95
N ARG A 173 -6.25 2.55 -8.32
CA ARG A 173 -5.70 3.90 -8.28
C ARG A 173 -4.20 3.87 -8.01
N THR A 174 -3.47 4.77 -8.64
CA THR A 174 -2.14 5.22 -8.20
C THR A 174 -2.25 6.68 -7.80
N ILE A 175 -1.91 7.00 -6.55
CA ILE A 175 -1.98 8.38 -6.06
C ILE A 175 -1.01 9.26 -6.84
N HIS A 176 -1.51 10.34 -7.44
CA HIS A 176 -0.74 11.17 -8.37
C HIS A 176 -0.97 12.67 -8.18
N GLY A 177 -0.29 13.49 -9.00
CA GLY A 177 -0.33 14.94 -8.92
C GLY A 177 0.33 15.45 -7.64
N SER A 178 -0.35 16.35 -6.93
CA SER A 178 0.09 16.83 -5.61
C SER A 178 -0.34 15.91 -4.46
N GLY A 179 -1.04 14.80 -4.73
CA GLY A 179 -1.53 13.89 -3.70
C GLY A 179 -0.41 13.24 -2.89
N LEU A 180 -0.61 13.17 -1.57
CA LEU A 180 0.20 12.41 -0.62
C LEU A 180 -0.72 11.48 0.13
N PHE A 181 -0.32 10.21 0.20
CA PHE A 181 -1.03 9.21 0.98
C PHE A 181 -0.05 8.11 1.36
N GLU A 182 -0.13 7.66 2.61
CA GLU A 182 0.60 6.51 3.14
C GLU A 182 -0.38 5.62 3.88
N GLY A 183 -0.32 4.32 3.61
CA GLY A 183 -1.28 3.33 4.09
C GLY A 183 -1.35 3.15 5.60
N GLY A 184 -0.32 3.53 6.38
CA GLY A 184 -0.42 3.56 7.85
C GLY A 184 -1.52 4.49 8.37
N SER A 185 -1.95 5.48 7.57
CA SER A 185 -3.09 6.33 7.93
C SER A 185 -4.45 5.77 7.53
N PHE A 186 -4.55 4.52 7.06
CA PHE A 186 -5.81 3.94 6.62
C PHE A 186 -6.19 2.72 7.47
N CYS A 187 -7.44 2.68 7.93
CA CYS A 187 -7.98 1.57 8.70
C CYS A 187 -9.46 1.33 8.36
N TRP A 188 -9.88 0.06 8.29
CA TRP A 188 -11.28 -0.31 8.13
C TRP A 188 -11.98 -0.41 9.49
N LEU A 189 -13.01 0.40 9.72
CA LEU A 189 -13.85 0.27 10.93
C LEU A 189 -14.88 -0.87 10.79
N ASN A 190 -15.36 -1.09 9.57
CA ASN A 190 -16.25 -2.18 9.18
C ASN A 190 -16.31 -2.26 7.64
N GLU A 191 -17.13 -3.16 7.10
CA GLU A 191 -17.27 -3.43 5.66
C GLU A 191 -17.79 -2.23 4.83
N HIS A 192 -18.32 -1.19 5.47
CA HIS A 192 -18.93 -0.04 4.81
C HIS A 192 -18.33 1.30 5.24
N THR A 193 -17.38 1.30 6.19
CA THR A 193 -16.77 2.52 6.73
C THR A 193 -15.28 2.31 6.96
N ALA A 194 -14.48 3.18 6.36
CA ALA A 194 -13.05 3.28 6.60
C ALA A 194 -12.73 4.63 7.26
N LEU A 195 -11.54 4.71 7.85
CA LEU A 195 -11.00 5.89 8.48
C LEU A 195 -9.67 6.24 7.83
N VAL A 196 -9.43 7.55 7.66
CA VAL A 196 -8.13 8.10 7.31
C VAL A 196 -7.64 9.11 8.34
N GLY A 197 -6.40 8.93 8.81
CA GLY A 197 -5.67 9.93 9.58
C GLY A 197 -5.06 11.00 8.68
N LEU A 198 -5.34 12.27 8.95
CA LEU A 198 -4.72 13.42 8.30
C LEU A 198 -3.53 13.91 9.14
N SER A 199 -2.32 13.60 8.68
CA SER A 199 -1.07 14.14 9.22
C SER A 199 -0.23 14.77 8.10
N TYR A 200 1.04 15.09 8.39
CA TYR A 200 2.03 15.48 7.39
C TYR A 200 2.41 14.37 6.38
N ARG A 201 1.91 13.14 6.56
CA ARG A 201 2.10 12.01 5.62
C ARG A 201 0.99 11.90 4.59
N GLN A 202 -0.11 12.63 4.77
CA GLN A 202 -1.25 12.69 3.88
C GLN A 202 -1.51 14.14 3.48
N ASN A 203 -2.29 14.35 2.43
CA ASN A 203 -2.92 15.64 2.20
C ASN A 203 -4.31 15.45 1.61
N GLU A 204 -5.08 16.54 1.59
CA GLU A 204 -6.46 16.52 1.09
C GLU A 204 -6.57 15.95 -0.33
N GLU A 205 -5.61 16.24 -1.21
CA GLU A 205 -5.65 15.70 -2.58
C GLU A 205 -5.45 14.19 -2.63
N GLY A 206 -4.51 13.65 -1.85
CA GLY A 206 -4.31 12.20 -1.76
C GLY A 206 -5.53 11.52 -1.16
N VAL A 207 -6.10 12.09 -0.09
CA VAL A 207 -7.30 11.56 0.54
C VAL A 207 -8.51 11.62 -0.39
N ARG A 208 -8.70 12.70 -1.15
CA ARG A 208 -9.77 12.84 -2.15
C ARG A 208 -9.70 11.72 -3.19
N GLN A 209 -8.51 11.37 -3.68
CA GLN A 209 -8.34 10.27 -4.64
C GLN A 209 -8.65 8.89 -4.05
N VAL A 210 -8.36 8.66 -2.76
CA VAL A 210 -8.76 7.43 -2.06
C VAL A 210 -10.27 7.39 -1.84
N GLU A 211 -10.86 8.52 -1.42
CA GLU A 211 -12.29 8.67 -1.20
C GLU A 211 -13.10 8.39 -2.49
N GLU A 212 -12.61 8.81 -3.66
CA GLU A 212 -13.24 8.46 -4.95
C GLU A 212 -13.35 6.95 -5.18
N VAL A 213 -12.29 6.19 -4.87
CA VAL A 213 -12.26 4.73 -5.06
C VAL A 213 -13.26 4.06 -4.11
N LEU A 214 -13.23 4.45 -2.84
CA LEU A 214 -14.10 3.89 -1.80
C LEU A 214 -15.58 4.25 -2.03
N ALA A 215 -15.87 5.49 -2.44
CA ALA A 215 -17.22 5.93 -2.73
C ALA A 215 -17.84 5.15 -3.90
N ALA A 216 -17.05 4.80 -4.93
CA ALA A 216 -17.50 3.94 -6.02
C ALA A 216 -17.91 2.52 -5.56
N GLN A 217 -17.40 2.09 -4.41
CA GLN A 217 -17.71 0.80 -3.75
C GLN A 217 -18.77 0.94 -2.64
N GLY A 218 -19.37 2.12 -2.48
CA GLY A 218 -20.34 2.39 -1.42
C GLY A 218 -19.73 2.49 -0.01
N VAL A 219 -18.42 2.67 0.10
CA VAL A 219 -17.70 2.81 1.38
C VAL A 219 -17.59 4.27 1.75
N ARG A 220 -17.98 4.61 2.99
CA ARG A 220 -17.78 5.93 3.58
C ARG A 220 -16.36 6.06 4.14
N LEU A 221 -15.64 7.13 3.79
CA LEU A 221 -14.36 7.47 4.41
C LEU A 221 -14.56 8.56 5.49
N VAL A 222 -14.09 8.30 6.70
CA VAL A 222 -14.09 9.27 7.81
C VAL A 222 -12.68 9.85 7.95
N LYS A 223 -12.56 11.17 7.88
CA LYS A 223 -11.28 11.86 8.05
C LYS A 223 -11.11 12.27 9.51
N VAL A 224 -9.92 12.04 10.07
CA VAL A 224 -9.56 12.39 11.45
C VAL A 224 -8.22 13.11 11.44
N ASP A 225 -8.18 14.34 11.95
CA ASP A 225 -6.94 15.09 12.08
C ASP A 225 -6.05 14.48 13.17
N LEU A 226 -4.76 14.30 12.85
CA LEU A 226 -3.75 13.87 13.80
C LEU A 226 -2.97 15.07 14.32
N ALA A 227 -2.76 15.11 15.64
CA ALA A 227 -2.09 16.21 16.30
C ALA A 227 -0.57 16.04 16.35
N GLY A 228 0.16 17.16 16.34
CA GLY A 228 1.62 17.18 16.51
C GLY A 228 2.35 16.48 15.36
N TYR A 229 3.28 15.58 15.70
CA TYR A 229 4.09 14.82 14.75
C TYR A 229 3.65 13.35 14.63
N ALA A 230 2.43 13.02 15.07
CA ALA A 230 1.84 11.72 14.80
C ALA A 230 1.80 11.49 13.28
N MET A 231 2.40 10.39 12.83
CA MET A 231 2.56 10.12 11.39
C MET A 231 1.32 9.46 10.79
N HIS A 232 0.74 8.52 11.52
CA HIS A 232 -0.21 7.54 10.99
C HIS A 232 -1.27 7.20 12.03
N ILE A 233 -2.48 6.88 11.58
CA ILE A 233 -3.58 6.53 12.48
C ILE A 233 -3.37 5.14 13.12
N ASP A 234 -2.61 4.25 12.48
CA ASP A 234 -2.30 2.93 13.04
C ASP A 234 -1.46 2.96 14.34
N GLY A 235 -0.90 4.12 14.70
CA GLY A 235 -0.33 4.40 16.02
C GLY A 235 -1.36 4.78 17.09
N GLU A 236 -2.58 5.13 16.70
CA GLU A 236 -3.65 5.64 17.57
C GLU A 236 -4.85 4.69 17.66
N ILE A 237 -5.20 4.02 16.57
CA ILE A 237 -6.27 3.03 16.49
C ILE A 237 -5.87 1.84 15.61
N LEU A 238 -6.17 0.66 16.11
CA LEU A 238 -6.14 -0.61 15.40
C LEU A 238 -7.45 -1.34 15.72
N MET A 239 -7.94 -2.15 14.79
CA MET A 239 -9.17 -2.94 14.94
C MET A 239 -8.87 -4.39 15.29
#